data_AF-A0A6B3H322-F1
#
_entry.id   AF-A0A6B3H322-F1
#
_cell.length_a   1.000
_cell.length_b   1.000
_cell.length_c   1.000
_cell.angle_alpha   90.00
_cell.angle_beta   90.00
_cell.angle_gamma   90.00
#
_symmetry.space_group_name_H-M   'P 1'
#
loop_
_entity.id
_entity.type
_entity.pdbx_description
1 polymer ?
#
loop_
_entity_poly.entity_id
_entity_poly.type
_entity_poly.pdbx_seq_one_letter_code
_entity_poly.pdbx_strand_id
1 'polypeptide(L)'
;MTVWKTSMRNFFAHKGRMALSAVAVLLSVAFVCGTLVFTDTMNTTFDKLFAVSSPDVTVSPKGAEENDEQPDNGKPASLPASLVQQVEKAEGVKKAEGAAFSMAVTVVNSENKNMGSETGAPTIASNWTDNDLRSMEITSG
;
A
#
# COMPACT_ATOMS: atom_id res chain seq x y z
N MET A 1 -2.63 -20.50 54.49
CA MET A 1 -1.98 -19.16 54.58
C MET A 1 -0.47 -19.20 54.90
N THR A 2 0.09 -20.32 55.35
CA THR A 2 1.47 -20.38 55.87
C THR A 2 2.55 -20.36 54.77
N VAL A 3 2.31 -21.01 53.63
CA VAL A 3 3.26 -21.11 52.52
C VAL A 3 3.59 -19.76 51.87
N TRP A 4 2.60 -18.90 51.65
CA TRP A 4 2.80 -17.56 51.07
C TRP A 4 3.68 -16.68 51.97
N LYS A 5 3.40 -16.68 53.28
CA LYS A 5 4.20 -15.95 54.27
C LYS A 5 5.66 -16.46 54.31
N THR A 6 5.86 -17.76 54.23
CA THR A 6 7.20 -18.37 54.21
C THR A 6 7.95 -18.05 52.93
N SER A 7 7.30 -18.11 51.77
CA SER A 7 7.90 -17.74 50.47
C SER A 7 8.32 -16.27 50.44
N MET A 8 7.47 -15.35 50.93
CA MET A 8 7.82 -13.93 51.01
C MET A 8 8.98 -13.69 51.97
N ARG A 9 9.03 -14.38 53.11
CA ARG A 9 10.17 -14.28 54.05
C ARG A 9 11.47 -14.76 53.39
N ASN A 10 11.43 -15.86 52.64
CA ASN A 10 12.59 -16.37 51.91
C ASN A 10 13.02 -15.40 50.79
N PHE A 11 12.06 -14.83 50.06
CA PHE A 11 12.30 -13.82 49.04
C PHE A 11 13.05 -12.60 49.60
N PHE A 12 12.59 -12.06 50.73
CA PHE A 12 13.26 -10.95 51.41
C PHE A 12 14.55 -11.34 52.13
N ALA A 13 14.79 -12.62 52.41
CA ALA A 13 16.07 -13.11 52.96
C ALA A 13 17.17 -13.17 51.89
N HIS A 14 16.82 -13.35 50.62
CA HIS A 14 17.76 -13.46 49.50
C HIS A 14 17.55 -12.38 48.43
N LYS A 15 17.46 -11.12 48.86
CA LYS A 15 17.09 -9.97 48.01
C LYS A 15 17.94 -9.85 46.74
N GLY A 16 19.26 -10.03 46.85
CA GLY A 16 20.17 -9.90 45.70
C GLY A 16 19.93 -10.95 44.61
N ARG A 17 19.82 -12.22 45.01
CA ARG A 17 19.53 -13.32 44.07
C ARG A 17 18.17 -13.16 43.43
N MET A 18 17.15 -12.81 44.22
CA MET A 18 15.79 -12.60 43.70
C MET A 18 15.70 -11.41 42.75
N ALA A 19 16.40 -10.31 43.04
CA ALA A 19 16.46 -9.16 42.15
C ALA A 19 17.13 -9.51 40.81
N LEU A 20 18.27 -10.21 40.85
CA LEU A 20 18.96 -10.66 39.63
C LEU A 20 18.09 -11.60 38.79
N SER A 21 17.38 -12.54 39.41
CA SER A 21 16.45 -13.42 38.70
C SER A 21 15.27 -12.66 38.09
N ALA A 22 14.72 -11.67 38.80
CA ALA A 22 13.66 -10.82 38.27
C ALA A 22 14.13 -10.01 37.06
N VAL A 23 15.32 -9.40 37.14
CA VAL A 23 15.92 -8.67 36.02
C VAL A 23 16.15 -9.59 34.81
N ALA A 24 16.69 -10.78 35.02
CA ALA A 24 16.91 -11.73 33.94
C ALA A 24 15.60 -12.08 33.21
N VAL A 25 14.54 -12.40 33.95
CA VAL A 25 13.22 -12.70 33.38
C VAL A 25 12.63 -11.49 32.66
N LEU A 26 12.71 -10.29 33.27
CA LEU A 26 12.21 -9.06 32.67
C LEU A 26 12.91 -8.73 31.36
N LEU A 27 14.24 -8.85 31.31
CA LEU A 27 15.01 -8.61 30.10
C LEU A 27 14.66 -9.62 28.99
N SER A 28 14.50 -10.91 29.34
CA SER A 28 14.09 -11.93 28.37
C SER A 28 12.69 -11.66 27.82
N VAL A 29 11.71 -11.37 28.67
CA VAL A 29 10.33 -11.08 28.24
C VAL A 29 10.28 -9.77 27.45
N ALA A 30 10.99 -8.73 27.88
CA ALA A 30 11.06 -7.46 27.17
C ALA A 30 11.64 -7.63 25.75
N PHE A 31 12.66 -8.47 25.59
CA PHE A 31 13.22 -8.77 24.28
C PHE A 31 12.19 -9.48 23.37
N VAL A 32 11.52 -10.53 23.86
CA VAL A 32 10.50 -11.26 23.09
C VAL A 32 9.31 -10.36 22.73
N CYS A 33 8.80 -9.59 23.69
CA CYS A 33 7.72 -8.64 23.44
C CYS A 33 8.16 -7.55 22.45
N GLY A 34 9.39 -7.06 22.57
CA GLY A 34 9.95 -6.04 21.68
C GLY A 34 10.01 -6.50 20.23
N THR A 35 10.48 -7.72 19.95
CA THR A 35 10.54 -8.24 18.57
C THR A 35 9.15 -8.49 18.00
N LEU A 36 8.21 -8.99 18.81
CA LEU A 36 6.82 -9.19 18.40
C LEU A 36 6.13 -7.86 18.05
N VAL A 37 6.21 -6.86 18.94
CA VAL A 37 5.62 -5.54 18.70
C VAL A 37 6.26 -4.85 17.49
N PHE A 38 7.59 -4.96 17.35
CA PHE A 38 8.30 -4.41 16.19
C PHE A 38 7.80 -5.04 14.88
N THR A 39 7.71 -6.37 14.84
CA THR A 39 7.21 -7.11 13.68
C THR A 39 5.77 -6.74 13.35
N ASP A 40 4.91 -6.70 14.36
CA ASP A 40 3.49 -6.36 14.21
C ASP A 40 3.30 -4.92 13.71
N THR A 41 4.12 -3.99 14.21
CA THR A 41 4.11 -2.60 13.77
C THR A 41 4.57 -2.47 12.31
N MET A 42 5.63 -3.19 11.92
CA MET A 42 6.08 -3.19 10.53
C MET A 42 4.99 -3.74 9.60
N ASN A 43 4.43 -4.91 9.92
CA ASN A 43 3.36 -5.52 9.12
C ASN A 43 2.15 -4.59 9.00
N THR A 44 1.67 -4.06 10.13
CA THR A 44 0.54 -3.11 10.15
C THR A 44 0.82 -1.87 9.31
N THR A 45 2.06 -1.37 9.32
CA THR A 45 2.44 -0.21 8.51
C THR A 45 2.40 -0.54 7.03
N PHE A 46 2.96 -1.68 6.62
CA PHE A 46 2.91 -2.12 5.23
C PHE A 46 1.48 -2.42 4.78
N ASP A 47 0.69 -3.11 5.58
CA ASP A 47 -0.72 -3.41 5.28
C ASP A 47 -1.51 -2.12 5.07
N LYS A 48 -1.31 -1.11 5.92
CA LYS A 48 -1.94 0.21 5.76
C LYS A 48 -1.48 0.93 4.49
N LEU A 49 -0.20 0.85 4.14
CA LEU A 49 0.30 1.46 2.91
C LEU A 49 -0.36 0.82 1.68
N PHE A 50 -0.42 -0.52 1.64
CA PHE A 50 -1.01 -1.23 0.50
C PHE A 50 -2.54 -1.14 0.43
N ALA A 51 -3.22 -1.11 1.57
CA ALA A 51 -4.68 -0.95 1.62
C ALA A 51 -5.15 0.43 1.13
N VAL A 52 -4.29 1.44 1.16
CA VAL A 52 -4.62 2.79 0.68
C VAL A 52 -4.30 2.95 -0.80
N SER A 53 -3.33 2.21 -1.33
CA SER A 53 -2.91 2.31 -2.72
C SER A 53 -3.73 1.45 -3.69
N SER A 54 -4.29 0.33 -3.21
CA SER A 54 -4.92 -0.66 -4.07
C SER A 54 -6.45 -0.61 -4.00
N PRO A 55 -7.15 -0.67 -5.14
CA PRO A 55 -8.60 -0.79 -5.15
C PRO A 55 -9.02 -2.18 -4.65
N ASP A 56 -10.14 -2.26 -3.93
CA ASP A 56 -10.74 -3.53 -3.51
C ASP A 56 -11.24 -4.35 -4.72
N VAL A 57 -11.72 -3.66 -5.76
CA VAL A 57 -12.23 -4.24 -7.00
C VAL A 57 -11.77 -3.39 -8.19
N THR A 58 -11.19 -4.05 -9.19
CA THR A 58 -10.82 -3.42 -10.48
C THR A 58 -11.78 -3.87 -11.57
N VAL A 59 -12.32 -2.91 -12.33
CA VAL A 59 -13.15 -3.19 -13.51
C VAL A 59 -12.38 -2.79 -14.75
N SER A 60 -12.09 -3.76 -15.61
CA SER A 60 -11.30 -3.57 -16.84
C SER A 60 -12.11 -3.93 -18.09
N PRO A 61 -11.79 -3.32 -19.25
CA PRO A 61 -12.33 -3.75 -20.53
C PRO A 61 -12.03 -5.23 -20.78
N LYS A 62 -12.94 -5.93 -21.46
CA LYS A 62 -12.70 -7.31 -21.90
C LYS A 62 -11.50 -7.34 -22.87
N GLY A 63 -10.52 -8.21 -22.61
CA GLY A 63 -9.29 -8.31 -23.40
C GLY A 63 -8.18 -7.33 -22.98
N ALA A 64 -8.34 -6.62 -21.87
CA ALA A 64 -7.29 -5.73 -21.35
C ALA A 64 -6.02 -6.47 -20.91
N GLU A 65 -6.12 -7.75 -20.52
CA GLU A 65 -4.95 -8.56 -20.11
C GLU A 65 -4.23 -9.23 -21.28
N GLU A 66 -4.86 -9.28 -22.46
CA GLU A 66 -4.27 -9.89 -23.67
C GLU A 66 -3.44 -8.89 -24.49
N ASN A 67 -3.44 -7.60 -24.13
CA ASN A 67 -2.82 -6.53 -24.92
C ASN A 67 -1.63 -5.88 -24.19
N ASP A 68 -0.56 -6.64 -23.97
CA ASP A 68 0.81 -6.07 -23.93
C ASP A 68 1.23 -5.58 -25.34
N GLU A 69 0.48 -5.98 -26.37
CA GLU A 69 0.63 -5.53 -27.74
C GLU A 69 -0.29 -4.34 -28.04
N GLN A 70 0.27 -3.33 -28.70
CA GLN A 70 -0.44 -2.12 -29.10
C GLN A 70 -1.68 -2.50 -29.94
N PRO A 71 -2.89 -2.00 -29.62
CA PRO A 71 -4.09 -2.33 -30.38
C PRO A 71 -3.89 -2.08 -31.87
N ASP A 72 -4.32 -3.03 -32.73
CA ASP A 72 -4.21 -2.92 -34.20
C ASP A 72 -4.82 -1.63 -34.78
N ASN A 73 -5.80 -1.08 -34.07
CA ASN A 73 -6.52 0.14 -34.44
C ASN A 73 -5.96 1.42 -33.77
N GLY A 74 -4.84 1.31 -33.04
CA GLY A 74 -4.19 2.41 -32.32
C GLY A 74 -5.00 2.99 -31.17
N LYS A 75 -6.11 2.35 -30.77
CA LYS A 75 -6.99 2.84 -29.69
C LYS A 75 -6.97 1.87 -28.52
N PRO A 76 -6.56 2.31 -27.31
CA PRO A 76 -6.58 1.44 -26.14
C PRO A 76 -8.00 0.97 -25.84
N ALA A 77 -8.13 -0.30 -25.48
CA ALA A 77 -9.37 -0.82 -24.94
C ALA A 77 -9.75 0.02 -23.71
N SER A 78 -10.94 0.59 -23.72
CA SER A 78 -11.37 1.55 -22.70
C SER A 78 -12.83 1.31 -22.31
N LEU A 79 -13.17 1.76 -21.11
CA LEU A 79 -14.53 1.75 -20.60
C LEU A 79 -15.13 3.16 -20.74
N PRO A 80 -16.44 3.29 -20.96
CA PRO A 80 -17.09 4.59 -20.99
C PRO A 80 -16.99 5.25 -19.60
N ALA A 81 -16.65 6.54 -19.57
CA ALA A 81 -16.54 7.30 -18.31
C ALA A 81 -17.83 7.29 -17.47
N SER A 82 -18.99 7.13 -18.11
CA SER A 82 -20.29 7.00 -17.44
C SER A 82 -20.39 5.77 -16.54
N LEU A 83 -19.53 4.76 -16.72
CA LEU A 83 -19.52 3.56 -15.90
C LEU A 83 -19.12 3.86 -14.46
N VAL A 84 -18.25 4.86 -14.22
CA VAL A 84 -17.84 5.25 -12.86
C VAL A 84 -19.07 5.64 -12.03
N GLN A 85 -19.98 6.44 -12.60
CA GLN A 85 -21.22 6.85 -11.92
C GLN A 85 -22.21 5.70 -11.72
N GLN A 86 -22.12 4.62 -12.51
CA GLN A 86 -22.94 3.43 -12.31
C GLN A 86 -22.37 2.56 -11.19
N VAL A 87 -21.04 2.37 -11.18
CA VAL A 87 -20.33 1.62 -10.14
C VAL A 87 -20.48 2.30 -8.79
N GLU A 88 -20.41 3.63 -8.73
CA GLU A 88 -20.61 4.40 -7.50
C GLU A 88 -22.00 4.18 -6.86
N LYS A 89 -23.00 3.80 -7.66
CA LYS A 89 -24.37 3.50 -7.18
C LYS A 89 -24.56 2.04 -6.76
N ALA A 90 -23.58 1.17 -7.01
CA ALA A 90 -23.69 -0.24 -6.64
C ALA A 90 -23.63 -0.42 -5.12
N GLU A 91 -24.35 -1.42 -4.61
CA GLU A 91 -24.39 -1.70 -3.18
C GLU A 91 -23.00 -2.08 -2.65
N GLY A 92 -22.57 -1.46 -1.55
CA GLY A 92 -21.26 -1.71 -0.94
C GLY A 92 -20.10 -0.86 -1.50
N VAL A 93 -20.31 -0.08 -2.56
CA VAL A 93 -19.27 0.80 -3.10
C VAL A 93 -19.19 2.08 -2.25
N LYS A 94 -18.06 2.29 -1.58
CA LYS A 94 -17.80 3.52 -0.82
C LYS A 94 -17.34 4.68 -1.71
N LYS A 95 -16.53 4.38 -2.73
CA LYS A 95 -15.99 5.34 -3.70
C LYS A 95 -15.64 4.60 -4.98
N ALA A 96 -15.90 5.21 -6.13
CA ALA A 96 -15.45 4.73 -7.43
C ALA A 96 -14.59 5.81 -8.10
N GLU A 97 -13.45 5.41 -8.65
CA GLU A 97 -12.54 6.31 -9.38
C GLU A 97 -12.25 5.74 -10.76
N GLY A 98 -12.23 6.62 -11.77
CA GLY A 98 -11.82 6.25 -13.12
C GLY A 98 -10.32 6.41 -13.27
N ALA A 99 -9.64 5.34 -13.67
CA ALA A 99 -8.23 5.36 -14.05
C ALA A 99 -8.11 5.07 -15.55
N ALA A 100 -7.26 5.84 -16.22
CA ALA A 100 -6.86 5.71 -17.60
C ALA A 100 -5.34 5.66 -17.61
N PHE A 101 -4.79 4.61 -18.23
CA PHE A 101 -3.37 4.39 -18.37
C PHE A 101 -3.10 3.88 -19.79
N SER A 102 -2.07 4.40 -20.45
CA SER A 102 -1.68 3.97 -21.78
C SER A 102 -0.19 4.17 -22.01
N MET A 103 0.44 3.17 -22.62
CA MET A 103 1.83 3.23 -23.10
C MET A 103 1.91 3.46 -24.62
N ALA A 104 0.76 3.48 -25.30
CA ALA A 104 0.63 3.66 -26.76
C ALA A 104 0.41 5.13 -27.13
N VAL A 105 0.97 6.07 -26.36
CA VAL A 105 0.84 7.52 -26.60
C VAL A 105 2.12 8.05 -27.22
N THR A 106 2.01 8.97 -28.16
CA THR A 106 3.16 9.74 -28.67
C THR A 106 2.93 11.21 -28.36
N VAL A 107 3.84 11.80 -27.58
CA VAL A 107 3.81 13.24 -27.29
C VAL A 107 4.58 13.96 -28.39
N VAL A 108 3.96 14.98 -28.97
CA VAL A 108 4.58 15.83 -29.99
C VAL A 108 4.55 17.30 -29.58
N ASN A 109 5.51 18.08 -30.06
CA ASN A 109 5.49 19.54 -29.90
C ASN A 109 4.52 20.19 -30.91
N SER A 110 4.42 21.53 -30.88
CA SER A 110 3.58 22.32 -31.80
C SER A 110 3.94 22.17 -33.28
N GLU A 111 5.13 21.66 -33.59
CA GLU A 111 5.64 21.42 -34.94
C GLU A 111 5.46 19.94 -35.36
N ASN A 112 4.71 19.13 -34.61
CA ASN A 112 4.55 17.68 -34.77
C ASN A 112 5.85 16.87 -34.64
N LYS A 113 6.87 17.41 -33.97
CA LYS A 113 8.10 16.67 -33.67
C LYS A 113 7.88 15.81 -32.42
N ASN A 114 8.25 14.53 -32.50
CA ASN A 114 8.19 13.58 -31.38
C ASN A 114 9.06 14.10 -30.21
N MET A 115 8.46 14.12 -29.02
CA MET A 115 9.08 14.52 -27.74
C MET A 115 9.32 13.31 -26.82
N GLY A 116 8.94 12.11 -27.23
CA GLY A 116 9.20 10.85 -26.54
C GLY A 116 10.66 10.40 -26.69
N SER A 117 11.00 9.29 -26.03
CA SER A 117 12.38 8.80 -26.00
C SER A 117 12.89 8.33 -27.36
N GLU A 118 14.11 8.75 -27.73
CA GLU A 118 14.82 8.23 -28.90
C GLU A 118 15.46 6.84 -28.66
N THR A 119 15.56 6.40 -27.40
CA THR A 119 16.19 5.12 -27.01
C THR A 119 15.21 3.94 -26.96
N GLY A 120 13.96 4.16 -27.37
CA GLY A 120 12.92 3.13 -27.38
C GLY A 120 12.16 2.96 -26.05
N ALA A 121 12.40 3.83 -25.06
CA ALA A 121 11.58 3.83 -23.85
C ALA A 121 10.13 4.28 -24.18
N PRO A 122 9.10 3.57 -23.70
CA PRO A 122 7.72 3.90 -24.00
C PRO A 122 7.31 5.21 -23.33
N THR A 123 6.36 5.91 -23.96
CA THR A 123 5.73 7.08 -23.34
C THR A 123 4.55 6.62 -22.52
N ILE A 124 4.54 6.97 -21.23
CA ILE A 124 3.46 6.63 -20.31
C ILE A 124 2.53 7.82 -20.18
N ALA A 125 1.24 7.60 -20.40
CA ALA A 125 0.19 8.58 -20.15
C ALA A 125 -0.83 8.01 -19.15
N SER A 126 -1.13 8.78 -18.11
CA SER A 126 -2.25 8.48 -17.21
C SER A 126 -3.03 9.75 -16.86
N ASN A 127 -4.22 9.58 -16.28
CA ASN A 127 -4.91 10.67 -15.60
C ASN A 127 -4.46 10.78 -14.13
N TRP A 128 -4.76 11.93 -13.53
CA TRP A 128 -4.68 12.15 -12.09
C TRP A 128 -5.94 11.61 -11.42
N THR A 129 -5.75 10.86 -10.34
CA THR A 129 -6.82 10.42 -9.44
C THR A 129 -6.68 11.07 -8.07
N ASP A 130 -7.71 10.99 -7.22
CA ASP A 130 -7.63 11.54 -5.86
C ASP A 130 -6.57 10.81 -5.02
N ASN A 131 -6.21 9.58 -5.39
CA ASN A 131 -5.15 8.84 -4.72
C ASN A 131 -3.76 9.38 -5.08
N ASP A 132 -3.52 9.70 -6.35
CA ASP A 132 -2.25 10.27 -6.80
C ASP A 132 -1.98 11.63 -6.13
N LEU A 133 -3.03 12.44 -6.00
CA LEU A 133 -2.98 13.76 -5.38
C LEU A 133 -2.70 13.75 -3.86
N ARG A 134 -2.65 12.57 -3.23
CA ARG A 134 -2.22 12.46 -1.82
C ARG A 134 -0.71 12.54 -1.65
N SER A 135 0.04 12.18 -2.67
CA SER A 135 1.51 12.16 -2.64
C SER A 135 2.15 13.14 -3.63
N MET A 136 1.37 13.64 -4.60
CA MET A 136 1.84 14.52 -5.66
C MET A 136 1.00 15.80 -5.72
N GLU A 137 1.65 16.92 -6.02
CA GLU A 137 0.99 18.20 -6.27
C GLU A 137 1.10 18.56 -7.75
N ILE A 138 -0.03 18.89 -8.37
CA ILE A 138 -0.04 19.37 -9.75
C ILE A 138 0.50 20.80 -9.76
N THR A 139 1.63 20.99 -10.41
CA THR A 139 2.21 22.31 -10.64
C THR A 139 1.74 22.86 -12.00
N SER A 140 2.48 23.76 -12.63
CA SER A 140 2.18 24.28 -13.95
C SER A 140 2.98 23.54 -15.04
N GLY A 141 2.34 23.29 -16.18
CA GLY A 141 2.96 22.75 -17.39
C GLY A 141 2.23 23.21 -18.64
#